data_AF-A0A3M1PFG6-F1
#
_entry.id   AF-A0A3M1PFG6-F1
#
_cell.length_a   1.000
_cell.length_b   1.000
_cell.length_c   1.000
_cell.angle_alpha   90.00
_cell.angle_beta   90.00
_cell.angle_gamma   90.00
#
_symmetry.space_group_name_H-M   'P 1'
#
loop_
_entity.id
_entity.type
_entity.pdbx_description
1 polymer ?
#
loop_
_entity_poly.entity_id
_entity_poly.type
_entity_poly.pdbx_seq_one_letter_code
_entity_poly.pdbx_strand_id
1 'polypeptide(L)'
;MGRTWWGQTWWIGLFLAGLILALSQVPGLGSRGDYESIVLDFRDDLAAAEVEQQLGAIAQQFSITPQLNSAFSQAEQVYILPGDKRLLKALRRSDLRRYTESIDPNYIYRTLDVPNDPDYPKQWNLQSIQMESAWNETKGAGMTIAVIDTGIAPVPDLQDTQFVPGYDFVNDREEAIDDNGHGTHVAGTIAQSTNNNLGVAGIAYEAKLMPLKVLSAEGG
;
A
#
# COMPACT_ATOMS: atom_id res chain seq x y z
N MET A 1 41.88 30.72 -35.23
CA MET A 1 40.77 29.75 -35.36
C MET A 1 41.14 28.49 -34.61
N GLY A 2 40.39 28.10 -33.58
CA GLY A 2 40.65 26.88 -32.81
C GLY A 2 40.04 26.92 -31.41
N ARG A 3 38.71 26.71 -31.32
CA ARG A 3 37.98 26.56 -30.05
C ARG A 3 37.94 25.07 -29.72
N THR A 4 38.60 24.63 -28.65
CA THR A 4 38.58 23.23 -28.20
C THR A 4 37.44 22.96 -27.23
N TRP A 5 36.60 22.00 -27.60
CA TRP A 5 35.52 21.38 -26.84
C TRP A 5 36.08 20.49 -25.71
N TRP A 6 36.08 20.95 -24.45
CA TRP A 6 36.40 20.11 -23.28
C TRP A 6 35.53 20.47 -22.07
N GLY A 7 34.21 20.51 -22.26
CA GLY A 7 33.27 20.85 -21.16
C GLY A 7 32.03 19.95 -21.03
N GLN A 8 31.65 19.17 -22.04
CA GLN A 8 30.35 18.48 -22.05
C GLN A 8 30.36 17.00 -21.66
N THR A 9 31.51 16.34 -21.57
CA THR A 9 31.56 14.89 -21.27
C THR A 9 31.46 14.54 -19.79
N TRP A 10 31.86 15.44 -18.89
CA TRP A 10 31.87 15.19 -17.45
C TRP A 10 30.47 15.16 -16.81
N TRP A 11 29.55 15.97 -17.34
CA TRP A 11 28.17 16.05 -16.83
C TRP A 11 27.34 14.80 -17.18
N ILE A 12 27.56 14.22 -18.36
CA ILE A 12 26.88 12.98 -18.78
C ILE A 12 27.35 11.81 -17.92
N GLY A 13 28.64 11.74 -17.59
CA GLY A 13 29.19 10.71 -16.72
C GLY A 13 28.62 10.76 -15.30
N LEU A 14 28.50 11.96 -14.71
CA LEU A 14 27.89 12.14 -13.37
C LEU A 14 26.38 11.87 -13.38
N PHE A 15 25.68 12.25 -14.46
CA PHE A 15 24.25 11.96 -14.62
C PHE A 15 24.00 10.44 -14.74
N LEU A 16 24.76 9.73 -15.56
CA LEU A 16 24.65 8.27 -15.70
C LEU A 16 25.04 7.53 -14.41
N ALA A 17 26.09 7.97 -13.72
CA ALA A 17 26.47 7.39 -12.43
C ALA A 17 25.37 7.63 -11.37
N GLY A 18 24.78 8.83 -11.33
CA GLY A 18 23.64 9.14 -10.46
C GLY A 18 22.39 8.33 -10.78
N LEU A 19 22.11 8.10 -12.08
CA LEU A 19 20.97 7.29 -12.52
C LEU A 19 21.14 5.81 -12.16
N ILE A 20 22.35 5.26 -12.30
CA ILE A 20 22.68 3.89 -11.89
C ILE A 20 22.60 3.74 -10.38
N LEU A 21 23.09 4.72 -9.61
CA LEU A 21 22.97 4.72 -8.15
C LEU A 21 21.50 4.78 -7.72
N ALA A 22 20.71 5.67 -8.31
CA ALA A 22 19.27 5.78 -8.04
C ALA A 22 18.52 4.48 -8.38
N LEU A 23 18.81 3.86 -9.52
CA LEU A 23 18.20 2.57 -9.90
C LEU A 23 18.67 1.40 -9.01
N SER A 24 19.87 1.47 -8.44
CA SER A 24 20.38 0.46 -7.50
C SER A 24 19.85 0.64 -6.06
N GLN A 25 19.44 1.85 -5.70
CA GLN A 25 18.97 2.21 -4.35
C GLN A 25 17.45 2.31 -4.25
N VAL A 26 16.71 2.28 -5.36
CA VAL A 26 15.27 2.03 -5.35
C VAL A 26 15.07 0.52 -5.24
N PRO A 27 14.75 -0.05 -4.06
CA PRO A 27 14.31 -1.43 -3.99
C PRO A 27 13.10 -1.57 -4.92
N GLY A 28 13.22 -2.48 -5.89
CA GLY A 28 12.22 -2.67 -6.94
C GLY A 28 10.80 -2.70 -6.35
N LEU A 29 9.95 -1.83 -6.89
CA LEU A 29 8.51 -1.77 -6.62
C LEU A 29 7.80 -3.14 -6.82
N GLY A 30 8.46 -4.11 -7.48
CA GLY A 30 7.97 -5.48 -7.66
C GLY A 30 8.35 -6.49 -6.56
N SER A 31 8.70 -6.06 -5.34
CA SER A 31 9.10 -6.99 -4.25
C SER A 31 8.11 -7.12 -3.09
N ARG A 32 7.02 -6.33 -3.11
CA ARG A 32 6.13 -6.10 -1.95
C ARG A 32 4.74 -6.74 -2.02
N GLY A 33 4.41 -7.51 -3.05
CA GLY A 33 3.14 -8.24 -3.08
C GLY A 33 3.26 -9.64 -2.48
N ASP A 34 2.25 -10.03 -1.69
CA ASP A 34 2.04 -11.43 -1.32
C ASP A 34 1.47 -12.21 -2.52
N TYR A 35 1.99 -13.40 -2.71
CA TYR A 35 1.48 -14.36 -3.70
C TYR A 35 1.70 -15.77 -3.19
N GLU A 36 0.76 -16.64 -3.52
CA GLU A 36 0.82 -18.08 -3.22
C GLU A 36 0.89 -18.92 -4.50
N SER A 37 0.85 -18.26 -5.66
CA SER A 37 0.96 -18.91 -6.96
C SER A 37 1.80 -18.10 -7.94
N ILE A 38 2.28 -18.76 -8.98
CA ILE A 38 3.14 -18.25 -10.04
C ILE A 38 2.40 -18.44 -11.35
N VAL A 39 2.46 -17.45 -12.23
CA VAL A 39 2.00 -17.53 -13.62
C VAL A 39 3.17 -17.93 -14.50
N LEU A 40 2.95 -18.94 -15.34
CA LEU A 40 3.81 -19.34 -16.43
C LEU A 40 3.10 -19.04 -17.75
N ASP A 41 3.79 -18.29 -18.59
CA ASP A 41 3.34 -17.94 -19.92
C ASP A 41 4.30 -18.61 -20.91
N PHE A 42 3.81 -19.61 -21.66
CA PHE A 42 4.63 -20.34 -22.63
C PHE A 42 4.62 -19.63 -23.98
N ARG A 43 5.71 -19.77 -24.74
CA ARG A 43 5.80 -19.12 -26.05
C ARG A 43 4.77 -19.68 -27.02
N ASP A 44 4.08 -18.79 -27.71
CA ASP A 44 3.04 -19.15 -28.70
C ASP A 44 3.53 -20.06 -29.84
N ASP A 45 4.84 -20.09 -30.12
CA ASP A 45 5.45 -20.91 -31.17
C ASP A 45 5.64 -22.38 -30.79
N LEU A 46 5.39 -22.75 -29.53
CA LEU A 46 5.56 -24.12 -29.04
C LEU A 46 4.38 -25.03 -29.38
N ALA A 47 4.70 -26.26 -29.78
CA ALA A 47 3.68 -27.29 -29.94
C ALA A 47 3.11 -27.72 -28.58
N ALA A 48 1.80 -28.02 -28.53
CA ALA A 48 1.13 -28.41 -27.28
C ALA A 48 1.80 -29.59 -26.56
N ALA A 49 2.33 -30.58 -27.30
CA ALA A 49 3.06 -31.71 -26.72
C ALA A 49 4.36 -31.29 -26.01
N GLU A 50 5.02 -30.23 -26.48
CA GLU A 50 6.25 -29.71 -25.88
C GLU A 50 5.93 -28.96 -24.58
N VAL A 51 4.84 -28.19 -24.56
CA VAL A 51 4.30 -27.55 -23.35
C VAL A 51 3.91 -28.61 -22.32
N GLU A 52 3.16 -29.64 -22.70
CA GLU A 52 2.78 -30.76 -21.82
C GLU A 52 4.00 -31.49 -21.24
N GLN A 53 5.06 -31.67 -22.04
CA GLN A 53 6.31 -32.26 -21.55
C GLN A 53 6.95 -31.39 -20.45
N GLN A 54 7.00 -30.07 -20.63
CA GLN A 54 7.55 -29.16 -19.62
C GLN A 54 6.69 -29.14 -18.35
N LEU A 55 5.36 -29.11 -18.49
CA LEU A 55 4.44 -29.16 -17.36
C LEU A 55 4.58 -30.48 -16.58
N GLY A 56 4.74 -31.60 -17.29
CA GLY A 56 5.00 -32.91 -16.69
C GLY A 56 6.33 -32.96 -15.93
N ALA A 57 7.38 -32.33 -16.47
CA ALA A 57 8.67 -32.21 -15.80
C ALA A 57 8.57 -31.35 -14.53
N ILE A 58 7.87 -30.22 -14.58
CA ILE A 58 7.60 -29.38 -13.40
C ILE A 58 6.84 -30.18 -12.34
N ALA A 59 5.82 -30.93 -12.76
CA ALA A 59 5.00 -31.70 -11.84
C ALA A 59 5.77 -32.81 -11.13
N GLN A 60 6.68 -33.49 -11.83
CA GLN A 60 7.54 -34.50 -11.23
C GLN A 60 8.63 -33.90 -10.35
N GLN A 61 9.27 -32.81 -10.81
CA GLN A 61 10.41 -32.21 -10.12
C GLN A 61 10.02 -31.50 -8.84
N PHE A 62 8.86 -30.81 -8.83
CA PHE A 62 8.44 -29.98 -7.72
C PHE A 62 7.22 -30.53 -6.98
N SER A 63 6.66 -31.67 -7.40
CA SER A 63 5.44 -32.26 -6.82
C SER A 63 4.24 -31.29 -6.83
N ILE A 64 4.10 -30.53 -7.92
CA ILE A 64 3.09 -29.47 -8.08
C ILE A 64 2.36 -29.68 -9.39
N THR A 65 1.04 -29.59 -9.42
CA THR A 65 0.27 -29.70 -10.67
C THR A 65 -0.03 -28.31 -11.22
N PRO A 66 0.60 -27.86 -12.32
CA PRO A 66 0.18 -26.64 -12.98
C PRO A 66 -1.23 -26.79 -13.54
N GLN A 67 -2.02 -25.73 -13.47
CA GLN A 67 -3.36 -25.68 -14.01
C GLN A 67 -3.50 -24.51 -14.97
N LEU A 68 -4.42 -24.59 -15.93
CA LEU A 68 -4.73 -23.44 -16.78
C LEU A 68 -5.30 -22.32 -15.93
N ASN A 69 -4.88 -21.07 -16.21
CA ASN A 69 -5.44 -19.90 -15.53
C ASN A 69 -6.96 -19.80 -15.77
N SER A 70 -7.41 -20.11 -17.00
CA SER A 70 -8.83 -20.15 -17.35
C SER A 70 -9.11 -21.12 -18.52
N ALA A 71 -10.38 -21.40 -18.79
CA ALA A 71 -10.81 -22.18 -19.95
C ALA A 71 -10.42 -21.55 -21.31
N PHE A 72 -10.11 -20.24 -21.33
CA PHE A 72 -9.67 -19.52 -22.53
C PHE A 72 -8.15 -19.47 -22.67
N SER A 73 -7.41 -19.83 -21.61
CA SER A 73 -5.95 -19.75 -21.57
C SER A 73 -5.23 -20.88 -22.32
N GLN A 74 -5.97 -21.84 -22.90
CA GLN A 74 -5.36 -22.87 -23.75
C GLN A 74 -4.78 -22.30 -25.04
N ALA A 75 -5.41 -21.26 -25.60
CA ALA A 75 -4.93 -20.62 -26.81
C ALA A 75 -3.66 -19.77 -26.57
N GLU A 76 -3.51 -19.23 -25.36
CA GLU A 76 -2.41 -18.35 -24.94
C GLU A 76 -1.37 -19.08 -24.07
N GLN A 77 -1.53 -20.40 -23.88
CA GLN A 77 -0.61 -21.24 -23.10
C GLN A 77 -0.25 -20.70 -21.70
N VAL A 78 -1.22 -20.10 -21.00
CA VAL A 78 -1.03 -19.50 -19.66
C VAL A 78 -1.45 -20.47 -18.54
N TYR A 79 -0.51 -20.79 -17.66
CA TYR A 79 -0.67 -21.71 -16.54
C TYR A 79 -0.38 -21.05 -15.19
N ILE A 80 -1.08 -21.48 -14.17
CA ILE A 80 -0.85 -21.12 -12.77
C ILE A 80 -0.37 -22.35 -12.02
N LEU A 81 0.61 -22.18 -11.15
CA LEU A 81 1.03 -23.19 -10.19
C LEU A 81 1.21 -22.61 -8.79
N PRO A 82 0.88 -23.35 -7.71
CA PRO A 82 1.20 -22.93 -6.36
C PRO A 82 2.72 -22.78 -6.19
N GLY A 83 3.17 -21.73 -5.50
CA GLY A 83 4.59 -21.44 -5.41
C GLY A 83 4.94 -20.17 -4.65
N ASP A 84 6.09 -20.20 -3.98
CA ASP A 84 6.63 -19.09 -3.21
C ASP A 84 7.81 -18.40 -3.93
N LYS A 85 8.44 -17.44 -3.25
CA LYS A 85 9.65 -16.74 -3.72
C LYS A 85 10.83 -17.66 -4.04
N ARG A 86 10.93 -18.82 -3.37
CA ARG A 86 12.00 -19.79 -3.63
C ARG A 86 11.75 -20.53 -4.93
N LEU A 87 10.53 -21.01 -5.14
CA LEU A 87 10.15 -21.69 -6.38
C LEU A 87 10.22 -20.73 -7.57
N LEU A 88 9.72 -19.49 -7.43
CA LEU A 88 9.82 -18.47 -8.49
C LEU A 88 11.28 -18.27 -8.93
N LYS A 89 12.20 -18.16 -7.97
CA LYS A 89 13.62 -18.01 -8.25
C LYS A 89 14.24 -19.25 -8.89
N ALA A 90 13.79 -20.44 -8.51
CA ALA A 90 14.23 -21.70 -9.09
C ALA A 90 13.77 -21.85 -10.55
N LEU A 91 12.48 -21.61 -10.84
CA LEU A 91 11.91 -21.65 -12.19
C LEU A 91 12.55 -20.62 -13.10
N ARG A 92 12.73 -19.38 -12.61
CA ARG A 92 13.47 -18.36 -13.36
C ARG A 92 14.90 -18.82 -13.66
N ARG A 93 15.56 -19.62 -12.83
CA ARG A 93 16.93 -20.07 -13.10
C ARG A 93 17.04 -21.35 -13.92
N SER A 94 15.93 -22.02 -14.20
CA SER A 94 15.94 -23.26 -14.96
C SER A 94 15.91 -23.01 -16.46
N ASP A 95 16.05 -24.09 -17.22
CA ASP A 95 15.92 -24.12 -18.67
C ASP A 95 14.52 -23.74 -19.17
N LEU A 96 13.53 -23.64 -18.26
CA LEU A 96 12.16 -23.26 -18.56
C LEU A 96 12.04 -21.88 -19.20
N ARG A 97 13.03 -20.98 -18.95
CA ARG A 97 13.14 -19.68 -19.62
C ARG A 97 13.24 -19.75 -21.14
N ARG A 98 13.66 -20.88 -21.71
CA ARG A 98 13.70 -21.08 -23.17
C ARG A 98 12.32 -21.37 -23.75
N TYR A 99 11.39 -21.81 -22.92
CA TYR A 99 10.05 -22.22 -23.30
C TYR A 99 8.98 -21.21 -22.88
N THR A 100 9.33 -20.22 -22.07
CA THR A 100 8.38 -19.26 -21.47
C THR A 100 8.67 -17.83 -21.93
N GLU A 101 7.61 -17.08 -22.19
CA GLU A 101 7.65 -15.62 -22.38
C GLU A 101 7.82 -14.93 -21.03
N SER A 102 7.09 -15.40 -20.03
CA SER A 102 7.14 -14.86 -18.67
C SER A 102 7.01 -15.94 -17.59
N ILE A 103 7.63 -15.65 -16.44
CA ILE A 103 7.53 -16.44 -15.21
C ILE A 103 7.41 -15.44 -14.07
N ASP A 104 6.18 -15.19 -13.64
CA ASP A 104 5.86 -14.07 -12.76
C ASP A 104 4.99 -14.47 -11.56
N PRO A 105 5.14 -13.77 -10.41
CA PRO A 105 4.26 -14.01 -9.28
C PRO A 105 2.80 -13.64 -9.62
N ASN A 106 1.85 -14.49 -9.25
CA ASN A 106 0.42 -14.20 -9.33
C ASN A 106 0.00 -13.43 -8.08
N TYR A 107 0.16 -12.10 -8.11
CA TYR A 107 -0.14 -11.27 -6.96
C TYR A 107 -1.63 -11.31 -6.57
N ILE A 108 -1.88 -11.49 -5.28
CA ILE A 108 -3.23 -11.44 -4.72
C ILE A 108 -3.58 -9.97 -4.47
N TYR A 109 -4.53 -9.45 -5.25
CA TYR A 109 -5.14 -8.14 -4.99
C TYR A 109 -6.43 -8.34 -4.20
N ARG A 110 -6.53 -7.68 -3.04
CA ARG A 110 -7.79 -7.62 -2.27
C ARG A 110 -8.58 -6.40 -2.70
N THR A 111 -9.91 -6.52 -2.74
CA THR A 111 -10.80 -5.35 -2.84
C THR A 111 -10.48 -4.43 -1.67
N LEU A 112 -10.21 -3.16 -1.95
CA LEU A 112 -9.97 -2.17 -0.91
C LEU A 112 -11.22 -2.10 -0.01
N ASP A 113 -11.06 -2.28 1.31
CA ASP A 113 -12.13 -2.02 2.27
C ASP A 113 -12.36 -0.51 2.29
N VAL A 114 -13.36 -0.07 1.53
CA VAL A 114 -13.79 1.32 1.50
C VAL A 114 -14.72 1.57 2.70
N PRO A 115 -14.54 2.68 3.45
CA PRO A 115 -15.42 2.99 4.57
C PRO A 115 -16.91 3.07 4.19
N ASN A 116 -17.78 2.61 5.09
CA ASN A 116 -19.24 2.65 4.89
C ASN A 116 -19.89 4.00 5.23
N ASP A 117 -19.07 5.00 5.57
CA ASP A 117 -19.48 6.32 6.03
C ASP A 117 -20.04 7.18 4.87
N PRO A 118 -21.25 7.76 4.99
CA PRO A 118 -21.98 8.39 3.88
C PRO A 118 -21.25 9.53 3.16
N ASP A 119 -20.41 10.27 3.88
CA ASP A 119 -19.66 11.41 3.36
C ASP A 119 -18.20 11.06 2.99
N TYR A 120 -17.74 9.80 3.18
CA TYR A 120 -16.42 9.36 2.73
C TYR A 120 -16.14 9.68 1.25
N PRO A 121 -17.09 9.50 0.30
CA PRO A 121 -16.86 9.88 -1.10
C PRO A 121 -16.54 11.37 -1.32
N LYS A 122 -16.82 12.25 -0.35
CA LYS A 122 -16.48 13.68 -0.41
C LYS A 122 -15.05 13.96 0.07
N GLN A 123 -14.41 13.02 0.77
CA GLN A 123 -13.03 13.14 1.26
C GLN A 123 -11.99 12.82 0.19
N TRP A 124 -11.97 13.64 -0.86
CA TRP A 124 -11.03 13.53 -1.98
C TRP A 124 -9.56 13.43 -1.53
N ASN A 125 -9.23 14.03 -0.38
CA ASN A 125 -7.90 14.05 0.20
C ASN A 125 -7.44 12.65 0.63
N LEU A 126 -8.33 11.82 1.19
CA LEU A 126 -7.97 10.48 1.65
C LEU A 126 -7.68 9.55 0.47
N GLN A 127 -8.44 9.68 -0.60
CA GLN A 127 -8.19 8.98 -1.87
C GLN A 127 -6.87 9.45 -2.50
N SER A 128 -6.59 10.76 -2.46
CA SER A 128 -5.37 11.34 -3.04
C SER A 128 -4.08 10.86 -2.37
N ILE A 129 -4.15 10.51 -1.07
CA ILE A 129 -3.01 9.95 -0.31
C ILE A 129 -3.08 8.42 -0.18
N GLN A 130 -3.95 7.76 -0.95
CA GLN A 130 -4.10 6.30 -1.01
C GLN A 130 -4.41 5.64 0.34
N MET A 131 -5.26 6.27 1.17
CA MET A 131 -5.59 5.75 2.49
C MET A 131 -6.19 4.34 2.48
N GLU A 132 -6.97 4.00 1.45
CA GLU A 132 -7.56 2.67 1.32
C GLU A 132 -6.50 1.55 1.31
N SER A 133 -5.35 1.80 0.67
CA SER A 133 -4.23 0.86 0.71
C SER A 133 -3.53 0.86 2.08
N ALA A 134 -3.40 2.02 2.71
CA ALA A 134 -2.81 2.13 4.04
C ALA A 134 -3.63 1.40 5.13
N TRP A 135 -4.96 1.46 5.07
CA TRP A 135 -5.86 0.80 6.02
C TRP A 135 -5.81 -0.74 5.95
N ASN A 136 -5.35 -1.31 4.84
CA ASN A 136 -5.07 -2.74 4.73
C ASN A 136 -3.84 -3.15 5.58
N GLU A 137 -2.91 -2.23 5.81
CA GLU A 137 -1.71 -2.46 6.62
C GLU A 137 -1.97 -2.12 8.09
N THR A 138 -2.54 -0.94 8.36
CA THR A 138 -2.87 -0.49 9.72
C THR A 138 -3.87 0.65 9.71
N LYS A 139 -4.65 0.76 10.78
CA LYS A 139 -5.61 1.84 11.03
C LYS A 139 -5.23 2.66 12.28
N GLY A 140 -4.00 2.48 12.77
CA GLY A 140 -3.45 3.23 13.92
C GLY A 140 -3.62 2.56 15.29
N ALA A 141 -4.09 1.31 15.36
CA ALA A 141 -4.26 0.59 16.62
C ALA A 141 -3.01 0.61 17.51
N GLY A 142 -3.22 0.91 18.79
CA GLY A 142 -2.16 0.96 19.80
C GLY A 142 -1.35 2.27 19.83
N MET A 143 -1.55 3.17 18.87
CA MET A 143 -0.92 4.48 18.88
C MET A 143 -1.72 5.47 19.71
N THR A 144 -1.02 6.40 20.36
CA THR A 144 -1.61 7.59 20.99
C THR A 144 -1.14 8.81 20.23
N ILE A 145 -2.09 9.64 19.79
CA ILE A 145 -1.83 10.87 19.03
C ILE A 145 -2.26 12.05 19.89
N ALA A 146 -1.33 12.93 20.21
CA ALA A 146 -1.62 14.16 20.93
C ALA A 146 -2.13 15.24 19.97
N VAL A 147 -3.29 15.81 20.29
CA VAL A 147 -3.89 16.93 19.55
C VAL A 147 -3.70 18.19 20.39
N ILE A 148 -2.70 18.99 20.01
CA ILE A 148 -2.34 20.25 20.68
C ILE A 148 -3.07 21.39 19.96
N ASP A 149 -4.25 21.75 20.45
CA ASP A 149 -5.17 22.65 19.73
C ASP A 149 -6.15 23.37 20.69
N THR A 150 -7.39 23.68 20.26
CA THR A 150 -8.45 24.28 21.07
C THR A 150 -9.17 23.29 22.00
N GLY A 151 -8.75 22.03 22.05
CA GLY A 151 -9.41 20.93 22.77
C GLY A 151 -10.15 19.99 21.83
N ILE A 152 -10.89 19.02 22.37
CA ILE A 152 -11.76 18.14 21.58
C ILE A 152 -13.14 18.06 22.23
N ALA A 153 -14.20 18.34 21.48
CA ALA A 153 -15.58 18.21 21.94
C ALA A 153 -16.12 16.78 21.75
N PRO A 154 -16.98 16.28 22.66
CA PRO A 154 -17.66 15.01 22.49
C PRO A 154 -18.78 15.16 21.44
N VAL A 155 -18.48 14.81 20.20
CA VAL A 155 -19.44 14.83 19.08
C VAL A 155 -19.84 13.40 18.67
N PRO A 156 -21.00 13.20 18.03
CA PRO A 156 -21.50 11.87 17.68
C PRO A 156 -20.50 11.00 16.90
N ASP A 157 -19.70 11.61 16.02
CA ASP A 157 -18.74 10.91 15.17
C ASP A 157 -17.38 10.65 15.81
N LEU A 158 -17.21 11.05 17.07
CA LEU A 158 -16.06 10.69 17.91
C LEU A 158 -16.44 9.72 19.04
N GLN A 159 -17.66 9.17 19.04
CA GLN A 159 -18.14 8.31 20.12
C GLN A 159 -17.38 6.99 20.24
N ASP A 160 -16.94 6.41 19.12
CA ASP A 160 -16.18 5.16 19.11
C ASP A 160 -14.65 5.41 19.19
N THR A 161 -14.22 6.66 19.03
CA THR A 161 -12.83 7.08 19.17
C THR A 161 -12.39 6.93 20.62
N GLN A 162 -11.25 6.28 20.84
CA GLN A 162 -10.70 6.12 22.17
C GLN A 162 -9.90 7.36 22.58
N PHE A 163 -10.08 7.79 23.82
CA PHE A 163 -9.33 8.91 24.39
C PHE A 163 -8.46 8.44 25.55
N VAL A 164 -7.27 9.02 25.66
CA VAL A 164 -6.46 8.97 26.88
C VAL A 164 -6.58 10.31 27.61
N PRO A 165 -6.24 10.39 28.91
CA PRO A 165 -6.28 11.64 29.66
C PRO A 165 -5.51 12.76 28.95
N GLY A 166 -6.13 13.93 28.90
CA GLY A 166 -5.60 15.15 28.31
C GLY A 166 -5.41 16.25 29.35
N TYR A 167 -5.21 17.48 28.88
CA TYR A 167 -5.10 18.65 29.77
C TYR A 167 -5.48 19.97 29.08
N ASP A 168 -6.15 20.85 29.81
CA ASP A 168 -6.48 22.21 29.42
C ASP A 168 -5.51 23.19 30.08
N PHE A 169 -4.52 23.65 29.31
CA PHE A 169 -3.52 24.61 29.78
C PHE A 169 -4.05 26.04 29.80
N VAL A 170 -5.18 26.32 29.15
CA VAL A 170 -5.78 27.66 29.11
C VAL A 170 -6.55 27.91 30.41
N ASN A 171 -7.25 26.90 30.91
CA ASN A 171 -8.11 26.99 32.10
C ASN A 171 -7.58 26.23 33.32
N ASP A 172 -6.40 25.60 33.22
CA ASP A 172 -5.74 24.85 34.29
C ASP A 172 -6.61 23.72 34.88
N ARG A 173 -7.10 22.82 34.02
CA ARG A 173 -7.96 21.68 34.39
C ARG A 173 -7.72 20.45 33.52
N GLU A 174 -8.20 19.29 33.97
CA GLU A 174 -8.05 18.03 33.23
C GLU A 174 -8.97 17.95 32.00
N GLU A 175 -10.11 18.65 32.01
CA GLU A 175 -11.09 18.63 30.92
C GLU A 175 -10.68 19.56 29.76
N ALA A 176 -9.97 19.00 28.79
CA ALA A 176 -9.56 19.65 27.53
C ALA A 176 -10.67 19.68 26.46
N ILE A 177 -11.84 20.19 26.84
CA ILE A 177 -13.02 20.29 25.96
C ILE A 177 -12.88 21.48 25.00
N ASP A 178 -13.22 21.24 23.74
CA ASP A 178 -13.21 22.27 22.70
C ASP A 178 -14.40 23.23 22.85
N ASP A 179 -14.11 24.52 22.75
CA ASP A 179 -15.06 25.64 22.74
C ASP A 179 -14.90 26.55 21.50
N ASN A 180 -14.06 26.14 20.54
CA ASN A 180 -13.86 26.82 19.26
C ASN A 180 -14.36 25.97 18.08
N GLY A 181 -14.00 24.69 18.04
CA GLY A 181 -14.34 23.72 16.99
C GLY A 181 -13.15 23.29 16.12
N HIS A 182 -12.05 24.06 16.09
CA HIS A 182 -10.88 23.73 15.28
C HIS A 182 -10.22 22.42 15.72
N GLY A 183 -9.96 22.26 17.02
CA GLY A 183 -9.35 21.05 17.58
C GLY A 183 -10.22 19.80 17.38
N THR A 184 -11.55 19.94 17.47
CA THR A 184 -12.49 18.85 17.14
C THR A 184 -12.41 18.45 15.67
N HIS A 185 -12.29 19.41 14.74
CA HIS A 185 -12.13 19.13 13.31
C HIS A 185 -10.79 18.44 13.00
N VAL A 186 -9.69 18.89 13.64
CA VAL A 186 -8.38 18.24 13.56
C VAL A 186 -8.48 16.79 14.08
N ALA A 187 -9.09 16.58 15.24
CA ALA A 187 -9.32 15.27 15.82
C ALA A 187 -10.11 14.35 14.89
N GLY A 188 -11.17 14.87 14.25
CA GLY A 188 -11.95 14.12 13.27
C GLY A 188 -11.13 13.68 12.07
N THR A 189 -10.29 14.57 11.52
CA THR A 189 -9.39 14.21 10.41
C THR A 189 -8.44 13.06 10.79
N ILE A 190 -7.99 13.05 12.04
CA ILE A 190 -7.05 12.04 12.55
C ILE A 190 -7.77 10.71 12.82
N ALA A 191 -8.77 10.69 13.68
CA ALA A 191 -9.32 9.44 14.23
C ALA A 191 -10.84 9.48 14.40
N GLN A 192 -11.56 10.15 13.49
CA GLN A 192 -13.01 10.01 13.42
C GLN A 192 -13.43 8.54 13.37
N SER A 193 -14.49 8.21 14.12
CA SER A 193 -15.13 6.89 14.10
C SER A 193 -15.45 6.54 12.64
N THR A 194 -14.96 5.41 12.17
CA THR A 194 -15.04 5.01 10.76
C THR A 194 -15.74 3.67 10.67
N ASN A 195 -16.51 3.46 9.62
CA ASN A 195 -17.41 2.33 9.44
C ASN A 195 -18.63 2.30 10.39
N ASN A 196 -19.09 3.48 10.85
CA ASN A 196 -20.23 3.60 11.76
C ASN A 196 -21.53 4.05 11.05
N ASN A 197 -21.51 4.16 9.72
CA ASN A 197 -22.59 4.69 8.87
C ASN A 197 -22.94 6.17 9.16
N LEU A 198 -22.01 6.95 9.69
CA LEU A 198 -22.18 8.38 10.00
C LEU A 198 -21.02 9.18 9.41
N GLY A 199 -21.34 10.38 8.89
CA GLY A 199 -20.34 11.36 8.46
C GLY A 199 -19.21 10.80 7.59
N VAL A 200 -17.98 11.06 8.01
CA VAL A 200 -16.73 10.85 7.27
C VAL A 200 -15.80 9.81 7.93
N ALA A 201 -14.67 9.49 7.30
CA ALA A 201 -13.65 8.59 7.86
C ALA A 201 -12.43 9.33 8.42
N GLY A 202 -11.79 8.76 9.44
CA GLY A 202 -10.52 9.22 10.01
C GLY A 202 -9.30 8.54 9.35
N ILE A 203 -8.13 9.16 9.38
CA ILE A 203 -6.89 8.55 8.85
C ILE A 203 -6.45 7.33 9.67
N ALA A 204 -6.45 7.46 10.99
CA ALA A 204 -6.00 6.50 11.99
C ALA A 204 -7.12 6.22 12.99
N TYR A 205 -8.27 5.75 12.50
CA TYR A 205 -9.51 5.60 13.26
C TYR A 205 -9.48 4.52 14.35
N GLU A 206 -8.41 3.74 14.48
CA GLU A 206 -8.17 2.83 15.62
C GLU A 206 -7.15 3.40 16.63
N ALA A 207 -6.61 4.60 16.40
CA ALA A 207 -5.71 5.27 17.34
C ALA A 207 -6.46 5.86 18.53
N LYS A 208 -5.71 6.15 19.61
CA LYS A 208 -6.21 6.89 20.76
C LYS A 208 -5.84 8.37 20.63
N LEU A 209 -6.75 9.27 20.97
CA LEU A 209 -6.48 10.71 21.00
C LEU A 209 -6.16 11.19 22.43
N MET A 210 -5.19 12.10 22.53
CA MET A 210 -4.85 12.84 23.75
C MET A 210 -5.13 14.33 23.51
N PRO A 211 -6.21 14.90 24.07
CA PRO A 211 -6.52 16.31 23.87
C PRO A 211 -5.63 17.20 24.76
N LEU A 212 -4.88 18.10 24.15
CA LEU A 212 -4.07 19.10 24.85
C LEU A 212 -4.54 20.50 24.41
N LYS A 213 -5.41 21.12 25.21
CA LYS A 213 -5.95 22.44 24.88
C LYS A 213 -4.94 23.51 25.27
N VAL A 214 -4.40 24.20 24.25
CA VAL A 214 -3.44 25.30 24.40
C VAL A 214 -3.93 26.60 23.76
N LEU A 215 -5.03 26.55 23.02
CA LEU A 215 -5.69 27.69 22.39
C LEU A 215 -7.07 27.93 23.02
N SER A 216 -7.44 29.20 23.22
CA SER A 216 -8.73 29.59 23.79
C SER A 216 -9.87 29.48 22.76
N ALA A 217 -11.09 29.85 23.15
CA ALA A 217 -12.26 29.88 22.27
C ALA A 217 -12.06 30.79 21.03
N GLU A 218 -11.16 31.77 21.10
CA GLU A 218 -10.81 32.68 20.02
C GLU A 218 -9.72 32.13 19.07
N GLY A 219 -9.08 31.01 19.42
CA GLY A 219 -8.05 30.36 18.60
C GLY A 219 -6.61 30.87 18.81
N GLY A 220 -6.37 31.77 19.77
CA GLY A 220 -5.03 32.24 20.16
C GLY A 220 -4.99 33.61 20.83
#